data_AF-A0A3M1B6J6-F1
#
_entry.id   AF-A0A3M1B6J6-F1
#
_cell.length_a   1.000
_cell.length_b   1.000
_cell.length_c   1.000
_cell.angle_alpha   90.00
_cell.angle_beta   90.00
_cell.angle_gamma   90.00
#
_symmetry.space_group_name_H-M   'P 1'
#
loop_
_entity.id
_entity.type
_entity.pdbx_description
1 polymer ?
#
loop_
_entity_poly.entity_id
_entity_poly.type
_entity_poly.pdbx_seq_one_letter_code
_entity_poly.pdbx_strand_id
1 'polypeptide(L)' 'MCRKVVPQVEAQVQKSQNLILYKINIKNWKSPVVKKYNITTIPYILLYNPQKKLIQKGSQALNTIRHWQDELP' A
#
# COMPACT_ATOMS: atom_id res chain seq x y z
N MET A 1 7.06 8.96 -7.88
CA MET A 1 6.45 7.62 -7.85
C MET A 1 5.20 7.56 -6.96
N CYS A 2 5.24 7.95 -5.67
CA CYS A 2 4.05 7.97 -4.80
C CYS A 2 2.87 8.79 -5.37
N ARG A 3 3.14 9.95 -6.00
CA ARG A 3 2.10 10.80 -6.63
C ARG A 3 1.27 10.09 -7.71
N LYS A 4 1.81 9.04 -8.35
CA LYS A 4 1.08 8.24 -9.35
C LYS A 4 0.30 7.10 -8.71
N VAL A 5 0.88 6.46 -7.69
CA VAL A 5 0.31 5.28 -7.01
C VAL A 5 -0.81 5.65 -6.04
N VAL A 6 -0.72 6.79 -5.35
CA VAL A 6 -1.70 7.16 -4.32
C VAL A 6 -3.13 7.30 -4.89
N PRO A 7 -3.37 8.07 -5.98
CA PRO A 7 -4.72 8.19 -6.54
C PRO A 7 -5.30 6.86 -7.00
N GLN A 8 -4.45 5.98 -7.53
CA GLN A 8 -4.80 4.63 -7.96
C GLN A 8 -5.33 3.77 -6.80
N VAL A 9 -4.64 3.80 -5.65
CA VAL A 9 -5.06 3.05 -4.45
C VAL A 9 -6.31 3.67 -3.82
N GLU A 10 -6.41 5.00 -3.80
CA GLU A 10 -7.58 5.72 -3.29
C GLU A 10 -8.85 5.36 -4.07
N ALA A 11 -8.78 5.37 -5.41
CA ALA A 11 -9.89 4.99 -6.26
C ALA A 11 -10.36 3.54 -5.99
N GLN A 12 -9.43 2.62 -5.75
CA GLN A 12 -9.78 1.23 -5.43
C GLN A 12 -10.48 1.09 -4.08
N VAL A 13 -9.99 1.80 -3.07
CA VAL A 13 -10.60 1.79 -1.73
C VAL A 13 -11.97 2.46 -1.73
N GLN A 14 -12.18 3.48 -2.55
CA GLN A 14 -13.51 4.10 -2.70
C GLN A 14 -14.54 3.16 -3.34
N LYS A 15 -14.10 2.27 -4.24
CA LYS A 15 -14.99 1.30 -4.92
C LYS A 15 -15.26 0.04 -4.11
N SER A 16 -14.46 -0.26 -3.08
CA SER A 16 -14.57 -1.49 -2.31
C SER A 16 -14.95 -1.22 -0.85
N GLN A 17 -16.07 -1.79 -0.41
CA GLN A 17 -16.51 -1.69 0.99
C GLN A 17 -15.62 -2.44 1.99
N ASN A 18 -14.73 -3.32 1.50
CA ASN A 18 -13.92 -4.21 2.32
C ASN A 18 -12.44 -3.79 2.41
N LEU A 19 -12.08 -2.66 1.81
CA LEU A 19 -10.71 -2.13 1.84
C LEU A 19 -10.63 -0.88 2.71
N ILE A 20 -9.54 -0.76 3.45
CA ILE A 20 -9.22 0.42 4.25
C ILE A 20 -7.80 0.86 3.86
N LEU A 21 -7.64 2.15 3.56
CA LEU A 21 -6.35 2.74 3.21
C LEU A 21 -5.77 3.53 4.38
N TYR A 22 -4.60 3.11 4.86
CA TYR A 22 -3.81 3.87 5.83
C TYR A 22 -2.57 4.49 5.15
N LYS A 23 -2.45 5.82 5.18
CA LYS A 23 -1.36 6.55 4.55
C LYS A 23 -0.36 7.04 5.60
N ILE A 24 0.88 6.61 5.48
CA ILE A 24 1.99 7.07 6.34
C ILE A 24 2.93 7.92 5.50
N ASN A 25 3.12 9.17 5.92
CA ASN A 25 4.08 10.07 5.28
C ASN A 25 5.44 9.97 5.98
N ILE A 26 6.40 9.28 5.35
CA ILE A 26 7.77 9.16 5.86
C ILE A 26 8.53 10.44 5.51
N LYS A 27 8.54 11.40 6.44
CA LYS A 27 9.38 12.62 6.36
C LYS A 27 10.79 12.40 6.93
N ASN A 28 10.95 11.44 7.85
CA ASN A 28 12.20 11.12 8.51
C ASN A 28 12.56 9.64 8.34
N TRP A 29 13.65 9.37 7.62
CA TRP A 29 14.16 8.02 7.36
C TRP A 29 14.73 7.32 8.61
N LYS A 30 15.00 8.05 9.70
CA LYS A 30 15.44 7.47 10.99
C LYS A 30 14.28 7.08 11.91
N SER A 31 13.03 7.25 11.45
CA SER A 31 11.84 7.00 12.26
C SER A 31 11.65 5.52 12.64
N PRO A 32 10.97 5.22 13.76
CA PRO A 32 10.71 3.85 14.18
C PRO A 32 9.96 3.01 13.14
N VAL A 33 9.07 3.63 12.34
CA VAL A 33 8.33 2.92 11.27
C VAL A 33 9.27 2.41 10.17
N VAL A 34 10.26 3.22 9.76
CA VAL A 34 11.23 2.81 8.74
C VAL A 34 12.07 1.64 9.23
N LYS A 35 12.55 1.72 10.49
CA LYS A 35 13.34 0.64 11.11
C LYS A 35 12.53 -0.64 11.29
N LYS A 36 11.33 -0.53 11.87
CA LYS A 36 10.45 -1.68 12.17
C LYS A 36 10.07 -2.48 10.93
N TYR A 37 9.82 -1.81 9.81
CA TYR A 37 9.40 -2.44 8.56
C TYR A 37 10.53 -2.59 7.54
N ASN A 38 11.77 -2.26 7.91
CA ASN A 38 12.95 -2.27 7.04
C ASN A 38 12.69 -1.59 5.68
N ILE A 39 12.13 -0.37 5.72
CA ILE A 39 11.72 0.37 4.51
C ILE A 39 12.96 1.03 3.90
N THR A 40 13.38 0.57 2.72
CA THR A 40 14.54 1.12 2.02
C THR A 40 14.17 2.07 0.87
N THR A 41 12.95 1.98 0.37
CA THR A 41 12.46 2.77 -0.79
C THR A 41 10.98 3.12 -0.63
N ILE A 42 10.53 4.15 -1.36
CA ILE A 42 9.12 4.54 -1.46
C ILE A 42 8.66 4.60 -2.93
N PRO A 43 7.39 4.29 -3.25
CA PRO A 43 6.32 3.87 -2.34
C PRO A 43 6.55 2.46 -1.78
N TYR A 44 6.23 2.29 -0.50
CA TYR A 44 6.26 1.00 0.18
C TYR A 44 4.86 0.67 0.68
N ILE A 45 4.30 -0.43 0.21
CA ILE A 45 2.93 -0.84 0.52
C ILE A 45 2.98 -2.07 1.41
N LEU A 46 2.11 -2.11 2.41
CA LEU A 46 1.86 -3.28 3.26
C LEU A 46 0.40 -3.67 3.05
N LEU A 47 0.15 -4.89 2.61
CA LEU A 47 -1.20 -5.40 2.42
C LEU A 47 -1.51 -6.43 3.50
N TYR A 48 -2.61 -6.21 4.21
CA TYR A 48 -3.08 -7.06 5.30
C TYR A 48 -4.43 -7.67 4.95
N ASN A 49 -4.67 -8.87 5.46
CA ASN A 49 -6.00 -9.48 5.41
C ASN A 49 -6.86 -9.01 6.62
N PRO A 50 -8.18 -9.35 6.66
CA PRO A 50 -9.06 -8.97 7.77
C PRO A 50 -8.62 -9.47 9.15
N GLN A 51 -7.84 -10.55 9.22
CA GLN A 51 -7.27 -11.09 10.46
C GLN A 51 -5.96 -10.38 10.87
N LYS A 52 -5.65 -9.22 10.26
CA LYS A 52 -4.46 -8.40 10.52
C LYS A 52 -3.13 -9.11 10.21
N LYS A 53 -3.17 -10.16 9.38
CA LYS A 53 -1.95 -10.85 8.90
C LYS A 53 -1.42 -10.16 7.65
N LEU A 54 -0.12 -9.90 7.62
CA LEU A 54 0.56 -9.36 6.45
C LEU A 54 0.57 -10.42 5.36
N ILE A 55 -0.02 -10.13 4.21
CA ILE A 55 -0.06 -11.04 3.06
C ILE A 55 0.97 -10.68 2.00
N GLN A 56 1.21 -9.39 1.77
CA GLN A 56 2.19 -8.91 0.79
C GLN A 56 2.82 -7.58 1.20
N LYS A 57 4.00 -7.27 0.67
CA LYS A 57 4.71 -6.01 0.92
C LYS A 57 5.50 -5.52 -0.29
N GLY A 58 5.81 -4.21 -0.30
CA GLY A 58 6.67 -3.60 -1.31
C GLY A 58 6.12 -3.75 -2.73
N SER A 59 6.96 -4.23 -3.66
CA SER A 59 6.62 -4.40 -5.08
C SER A 59 5.53 -5.44 -5.32
N GLN A 60 5.48 -6.52 -4.53
CA GLN A 60 4.45 -7.55 -4.66
C GLN A 60 3.06 -6.96 -4.41
N ALA A 61 2.91 -6.23 -3.30
CA ALA A 61 1.66 -5.56 -2.96
C ALA A 61 1.25 -4.52 -4.02
N LEU A 62 2.22 -3.78 -4.57
CA LEU A 62 1.97 -2.84 -5.67
C LEU A 62 1.42 -3.55 -6.92
N ASN A 63 1.97 -4.71 -7.26
CA ASN A 63 1.50 -5.49 -8.42
C ASN A 63 0.09 -6.01 -8.19
N THR A 64 -0.25 -6.53 -7.01
CA THR A 64 -1.62 -6.96 -6.70
C THR A 64 -2.62 -5.81 -6.82
N ILE A 65 -2.28 -4.62 -6.31
CA ILE A 65 -3.14 -3.45 -6.45
C ILE A 65 -3.33 -3.08 -7.93
N ARG A 66 -2.30 -3.18 -8.76
CA ARG A 66 -2.42 -2.94 -10.21
C ARG A 66 -3.34 -3.95 -10.88
N HIS A 67 -3.21 -5.25 -10.56
CA HIS A 67 -4.08 -6.28 -11.14
C HIS A 67 -5.55 -6.07 -10.76
N TRP A 68 -5.83 -5.61 -9.53
CA TRP A 68 -7.18 -5.24 -9.12
C TRP A 68 -7.80 -4.10 -9.94
N GLN A 69 -6.98 -3.30 -10.63
CA GLN A 69 -7.46 -2.26 -11.55
C GLN A 69 -7.79 -2.83 -12.92
N ASP A 70 -7.06 -3.86 -13.36
CA ASP A 70 -7.24 -4.52 -14.66
C ASP A 70 -8.44 -5.47 -14.66
N GLU A 71 -8.87 -5.95 -13.48
CA GLU A 71 -10.06 -6.80 -13.29
C GLU A 71 -11.39 -6.00 -13.22
N LEU A 72 -11.35 -4.70 -13.50
CA LEU A 72 -12.55 -3.86 -13.58
C LEU A 72 -13.04 -3.77 -15.03
N PRO A 73 -14.35 -3.96 -15.29
CA PRO A 73 -14.93 -3.69 -16.60
C PRO A 73 -14.87 -2.21 -16.99
#